data_AF-A0A2Z3JAU7-F1
#
_entry.id   AF-A0A2Z3JAU7-F1
#
_cell.length_a   1.000
_cell.length_b   1.000
_cell.length_c   1.000
_cell.angle_alpha   90.00
_cell.angle_beta   90.00
_cell.angle_gamma   90.00
#
_symmetry.space_group_name_H-M   'P 1'
#
loop_
_entity.id
_entity.type
_entity.pdbx_description
1 polymer ?
#
loop_
_entity_poly.entity_id
_entity_poly.type
_entity_poly.pdbx_seq_one_letter_code
_entity_poly.pdbx_strand_id
1 'polypeptide(L)' 'MTRAEYFRIVILKSLRKRWSWLLGTALLIFLAGMMLSQPLVVAAAGALAALIVVAGFVAWGSFRRHKYEYLG' A
#
# COMPACT_ATOMS: atom_id res chain seq x y z
N MET A 1 -6.77 8.87 -30.89
CA MET A 1 -6.86 8.91 -29.42
C MET A 1 -7.00 10.37 -29.00
N THR A 2 -8.11 10.74 -28.37
CA THR A 2 -8.36 12.14 -27.98
C THR A 2 -7.56 12.52 -26.73
N ARG A 3 -7.22 13.80 -26.53
CA ARG A 3 -6.52 14.27 -25.30
C ARG A 3 -7.28 13.86 -24.02
N ALA A 4 -8.61 13.87 -24.06
CA ALA A 4 -9.46 13.47 -22.94
C ALA A 4 -9.32 11.98 -22.58
N GLU A 5 -9.26 11.08 -23.57
CA GLU A 5 -9.02 9.64 -23.33
C GLU A 5 -7.64 9.37 -22.73
N TYR A 6 -6.62 10.10 -23.21
CA TYR A 6 -5.27 9.99 -22.66
C TYR A 6 -5.24 10.37 -21.17
N PHE A 7 -5.80 11.53 -20.80
CA PHE A 7 -5.88 11.96 -19.39
C PHE A 7 -6.67 10.96 -18.54
N ARG A 8 -7.78 10.43 -19.04
CA ARG A 8 -8.60 9.44 -18.33
C ARG A 8 -7.81 8.17 -18.02
N ILE A 9 -7.05 7.64 -18.99
CA ILE A 9 -6.23 6.44 -18.80
C ILE A 9 -5.10 6.70 -17.79
N VAL A 10 -4.44 7.86 -17.87
CA VAL A 10 -3.36 8.23 -16.93
C VAL A 10 -3.89 8.36 -15.50
N ILE A 11 -5.04 9.01 -15.31
CA ILE A 11 -5.67 9.18 -13.99
C ILE A 11 -6.07 7.82 -13.41
N LEU A 12 -6.72 6.95 -14.18
CA LEU A 12 -7.10 5.60 -13.72
C LEU A 12 -5.88 4.75 -13.37
N LYS A 13 -4.80 4.83 -14.16
CA LYS A 13 -3.55 4.10 -13.90
C LYS A 13 -2.86 4.62 -12.63
N SER A 14 -2.90 5.93 -12.39
CA SER A 14 -2.38 6.56 -11.16
C SER A 14 -3.21 6.19 -9.93
N LEU A 15 -4.54 6.24 -10.02
CA LEU A 15 -5.46 5.82 -8.96
C LEU A 15 -5.26 4.34 -8.61
N ARG A 16 -5.20 3.45 -9.60
CA ARG A 16 -4.95 2.01 -9.38
C ARG A 16 -3.58 1.76 -8.71
N LYS A 17 -2.55 2.56 -9.00
CA LYS A 17 -1.22 2.48 -8.36
C LYS A 17 -1.18 3.03 -6.92
N ARG A 18 -2.13 3.89 -6.54
CA ARG A 18 -2.20 4.54 -5.21
C ARG A 18 -3.28 3.95 -4.30
N TRP A 19 -4.29 3.28 -4.86
CA TRP A 19 -5.40 2.70 -4.08
C TRP A 19 -4.93 1.68 -3.05
N SER A 20 -3.90 0.90 -3.39
CA SER A 20 -3.30 -0.06 -2.48
C SER A 20 -2.74 0.64 -1.23
N TRP A 21 -2.09 1.80 -1.40
CA TRP A 21 -1.55 2.57 -0.28
C TRP A 21 -2.64 3.10 0.64
N LEU A 22 -3.77 3.56 0.10
CA LEU A 22 -4.90 4.06 0.90
C LEU A 22 -5.51 2.97 1.80
N LEU A 23 -5.67 1.75 1.28
CA LEU A 23 -6.11 0.61 2.08
C LEU A 23 -5.07 0.21 3.14
N GLY A 24 -3.78 0.23 2.75
CA GLY A 24 -2.69 -0.12 3.64
C GLY A 24 -2.60 0.80 4.86
N THR A 25 -2.70 2.12 4.67
CA THR A 25 -2.68 3.08 5.80
C THR A 25 -3.89 2.94 6.70
N ALA A 26 -5.10 2.75 6.15
CA ALA A 26 -6.30 2.54 6.97
C ALA A 26 -6.17 1.29 7.86
N LEU A 27 -5.66 0.19 7.31
CA LEU A 27 -5.42 -1.04 8.05
C LEU A 27 -4.37 -0.86 9.16
N LEU A 28 -3.30 -0.10 8.90
CA LEU A 28 -2.27 0.18 9.91
C LEU A 28 -2.79 1.02 11.07
N ILE A 29 -3.60 2.04 10.78
CA ILE A 29 -4.21 2.89 11.82
C ILE A 29 -5.14 2.05 12.69
N PHE A 30 -5.94 1.16 12.08
CA PHE A 30 -6.80 0.24 12.81
C PHE A 30 -6.00 -0.71 13.71
N LEU A 31 -4.95 -1.34 13.17
CA LEU A 31 -4.06 -2.21 13.94
C LEU A 31 -3.39 -1.46 15.10
N ALA A 32 -2.87 -0.26 14.84
CA ALA A 32 -2.27 0.59 15.87
C ALA A 32 -3.27 0.94 16.99
N GLY A 33 -4.52 1.24 16.62
CA GLY A 33 -5.63 1.44 17.57
C GLY A 33 -5.89 0.22 18.44
N MET A 34 -5.87 -0.99 17.87
CA MET A 34 -6.01 -2.23 18.63
C MET A 34 -4.81 -2.51 19.53
N MET A 35 -3.59 -2.13 19.13
CA MET A 35 -2.38 -2.39 19.93
C MET A 35 -2.33 -1.57 21.22
N LEU A 36 -2.97 -0.39 21.25
CA LEU A 36 -3.00 0.50 22.42
C LEU A 36 -3.69 -0.13 23.64
N SER A 37 -4.57 -1.10 23.45
CA SER A 37 -5.28 -1.81 24.52
C SER A 37 -4.64 -3.14 24.90
N GLN A 38 -3.53 -3.52 24.26
CA GLN A 38 -2.85 -4.80 24.48
C GLN A 38 -1.67 -4.68 25.45
N PRO A 39 -1.32 -5.76 26.17
CA PRO A 39 -0.11 -5.79 26.98
C PRO A 39 1.15 -5.59 26.11
N LEU A 40 2.16 -4.95 26.68
CA LEU A 40 3.35 -4.44 25.97
C LEU A 40 4.02 -5.47 25.04
N VAL A 41 4.12 -6.73 25.49
CA VAL A 41 4.75 -7.82 24.72
C VAL A 41 3.95 -8.16 23.46
N VAL A 42 2.61 -8.20 23.58
CA VAL A 42 1.70 -8.47 22.45
C VAL A 42 1.70 -7.27 21.49
N ALA A 43 1.72 -6.05 22.04
CA ALA A 43 1.85 -4.83 21.25
C ALA A 43 3.17 -4.77 20.46
N ALA A 44 4.29 -5.13 21.08
CA ALA A 44 5.60 -5.15 20.42
C ALA A 44 5.67 -6.22 19.31
N ALA A 45 5.16 -7.42 19.57
CA ALA A 45 5.14 -8.50 18.57
C ALA A 45 4.27 -8.15 17.35
N GLY A 46 3.08 -7.59 17.57
CA GLY A 46 2.23 -7.18 16.46
C GLY A 46 2.74 -5.93 15.72
N ALA A 47 3.46 -5.02 16.39
CA ALA A 47 4.13 -3.90 15.72
C ALA A 47 5.23 -4.39 14.77
N LEU A 48 6.03 -5.38 15.19
CA LEU A 48 7.02 -6.04 14.34
C LEU A 48 6.36 -6.72 13.13
N ALA A 49 5.28 -7.48 13.36
CA ALA A 49 4.53 -8.11 12.28
C ALA A 49 3.97 -7.07 11.29
N ALA A 50 3.41 -5.97 11.80
CA ALA A 50 2.92 -4.88 10.97
C ALA A 50 4.03 -4.26 10.12
N LEU A 51 5.22 -4.02 10.68
CA LEU A 51 6.37 -3.51 9.93
C LEU A 51 6.78 -4.43 8.77
N ILE A 52 6.82 -5.75 9.00
CA ILE A 52 7.13 -6.74 7.95
C ILE A 52 6.07 -6.70 6.85
N VAL A 53 4.79 -6.66 7.22
CA VAL A 53 3.67 -6.58 6.27
C VAL A 53 3.75 -5.30 5.46
N VAL A 54 4.05 -4.15 6.09
CA VAL A 54 4.22 -2.87 5.39
C VAL A 54 5.41 -2.92 4.45
N ALA A 55 6.56 -3.40 4.90
CA ALA A 55 7.75 -3.53 4.05
C ALA A 55 7.46 -4.41 2.83
N GLY A 56 6.79 -5.55 3.02
CA GLY A 56 6.36 -6.43 1.93
C GLY A 56 5.35 -5.76 1.00
N PHE A 57 4.40 -4.99 1.55
CA PHE A 57 3.41 -4.25 0.76
C PHE A 57 4.02 -3.12 -0.07
N VAL A 58 4.98 -2.39 0.50
CA VAL A 58 5.77 -1.35 -0.18
C VAL A 58 6.62 -1.97 -1.27
N ALA A 59 7.32 -3.08 -0.99
CA ALA A 59 8.11 -3.81 -1.96
C ALA A 59 7.26 -4.34 -3.11
N TRP A 60 6.09 -4.92 -2.81
CA TRP A 60 5.12 -5.38 -3.81
C TRP A 60 4.54 -4.23 -4.63
N GLY A 61 4.22 -3.11 -3.99
CA GLY A 61 3.77 -1.89 -4.64
C GLY A 61 4.83 -1.33 -5.59
N SER A 62 6.10 -1.33 -5.17
CA SER A 62 7.25 -0.94 -5.98
C SER A 62 7.42 -1.90 -7.17
N PHE A 63 7.42 -3.21 -6.92
CA PHE A 63 7.50 -4.22 -7.97
C PHE A 63 6.39 -4.07 -9.01
N ARG A 64 5.12 -3.88 -8.59
CA ARG A 64 4.01 -3.65 -9.53
C ARG A 64 4.14 -2.35 -10.34
N ARG A 65 4.88 -1.35 -9.85
CA ARG A 65 5.13 -0.11 -10.60
C ARG A 65 6.17 -0.32 -11.69
N HIS A 66 7.22 -1.11 -11.43
CA HIS A 66 8.34 -1.35 -12.35
C HIS A 66 8.17 -2.61 -13.23
N LYS A 67 7.28 -3.54 -12.90
CA LYS A 67 7.00 -4.74 -13.71
C LYS A 67 6.55 -4.43 -15.14
N TYR A 68 6.01 -3.24 -15.40
CA TYR A 68 5.55 -2.81 -16.73
C TYR A 68 6.54 -1.89 -17.45
N GLU A 69 7.72 -1.65 -16.88
CA GLU A 69 8.73 -0.74 -17.45
C GLU A 69 9.72 -1.48 -18.36
N TYR A 70 9.78 -2.82 -18.28
CA TYR A 70 10.73 -3.68 -19.01
C TYR A 70 10.07 -4.64 -20.03
N LEU A 71 8.77 -4.49 -20.30
CA LEU A 71 8.02 -5.29 -21.28
C LEU A 71 7.59 -4.47 -22.51
N GLY A 72 8.28 -3.35 -22.77
CA GLY A 72 8.12 -2.52 -23.97
C GLY A 72 9.38 -2.58 -24.82
#